data_AF-A0A096MH74-F1
#
_entry.id   AF-A0A096MH74-F1
#
_cell.length_a   1.000
_cell.length_b   1.000
_cell.length_c   1.000
_cell.angle_alpha   90.00
_cell.angle_beta   90.00
_cell.angle_gamma   90.00
#
_symmetry.space_group_name_H-M   'P 1'
#
loop_
_entity.id
_entity.type
_entity.pdbx_description
1 polymer ?
#
loop_
_entity_poly.entity_id
_entity_poly.type
_entity_poly.pdbx_seq_one_letter_code
_entity_poly.pdbx_strand_id
1 'polypeptide(L)'
;PEEENEDEVKKQDKTNTKKSDEEDLYRGEEELSAVQDSCSLSPAVDILSYSEREWKGNTAKSALIRFSHLRRVRGDNYCALRATLFQVLSQSMQVPQWLQDDTVLTQLPKQLEAQEGLISQWRFPGQHVPGDGSGDPTERLKGYMELLRKTWQAAAERPGSAERQRFCERLFQGEEEELGMLEALKLLMLGRAAELHGRMQAGQDVPLFCWLLFARDSSVCPRSFLSNHLRHVGLSAGLEQVEMFLLGYALQHTIQSGTFMPTPGG
;
A
#
# COMPACT_ATOMS: atom_id res chain seq x y z
N PRO A 1 -64.09 -22.59 -35.66
CA PRO A 1 -63.29 -23.03 -36.82
C PRO A 1 -61.80 -22.81 -36.48
N GLU A 2 -61.15 -23.69 -35.71
CA GLU A 2 -60.84 -25.10 -36.04
C GLU A 2 -60.39 -25.24 -37.50
N GLU A 3 -59.07 -25.31 -37.72
CA GLU A 3 -58.40 -26.56 -38.11
C GLU A 3 -56.87 -26.38 -38.14
N GLU A 4 -56.18 -27.35 -37.56
CA GLU A 4 -54.75 -27.64 -37.60
C GLU A 4 -54.35 -28.33 -38.92
N ASN A 5 -53.04 -28.33 -39.23
CA ASN A 5 -52.25 -29.42 -39.86
C ASN A 5 -50.88 -28.83 -40.23
N GLU A 6 -49.79 -29.13 -39.52
CA GLU A 6 -49.00 -30.37 -39.45
C GLU A 6 -48.09 -30.65 -40.67
N ASP A 7 -46.88 -31.14 -40.32
CA ASP A 7 -45.92 -31.94 -41.09
C ASP A 7 -44.91 -31.24 -42.03
N GLU A 8 -43.62 -31.18 -41.63
CA GLU A 8 -42.55 -32.22 -41.79
C GLU A 8 -41.91 -32.21 -43.20
N VAL A 9 -40.63 -32.49 -43.51
CA VAL A 9 -39.36 -32.78 -42.84
C VAL A 9 -38.28 -32.88 -43.96
N LYS A 10 -37.02 -32.48 -43.66
CA LYS A 10 -35.69 -32.92 -44.23
C LYS A 10 -35.29 -32.69 -45.71
N LYS A 11 -34.12 -32.03 -45.89
CA LYS A 11 -32.80 -32.56 -46.37
C LYS A 11 -31.90 -31.39 -46.82
N GLN A 12 -30.84 -31.01 -46.10
CA GLN A 12 -29.44 -31.49 -46.20
C GLN A 12 -28.79 -31.43 -47.60
N ASP A 13 -27.87 -30.48 -47.77
CA ASP A 13 -26.60 -30.53 -48.52
C ASP A 13 -25.72 -29.40 -47.91
N LYS A 14 -24.60 -29.58 -47.17
CA LYS A 14 -23.29 -30.24 -47.44
C LYS A 14 -22.79 -29.84 -48.83
N THR A 15 -21.72 -29.07 -49.06
CA THR A 15 -20.39 -29.04 -48.43
C THR A 15 -19.52 -27.90 -49.00
N ASN A 16 -18.54 -27.45 -48.19
CA ASN A 16 -17.25 -26.80 -48.51
C ASN A 16 -17.24 -25.40 -49.13
N THR A 17 -16.56 -24.40 -48.55
CA THR A 17 -15.07 -24.31 -48.46
C THR A 17 -14.71 -23.21 -47.43
N LYS A 18 -14.15 -23.52 -46.25
CA LYS A 18 -12.72 -23.47 -45.85
C LYS A 18 -11.99 -22.10 -45.98
N LYS A 19 -11.35 -21.71 -44.85
CA LYS A 19 -10.46 -20.57 -44.51
C LYS A 19 -11.18 -19.30 -44.04
N SER A 20 -10.84 -18.67 -42.91
CA SER A 20 -9.56 -18.63 -42.18
C SER A 20 -9.72 -18.53 -40.65
N ASP A 21 -9.19 -19.53 -39.94
CA ASP A 21 -9.03 -19.57 -38.48
C ASP A 21 -7.77 -18.78 -38.01
N GLU A 22 -7.55 -17.55 -38.50
CA GLU A 22 -6.31 -16.79 -38.20
C GLU A 22 -6.52 -15.37 -37.66
N GLU A 23 -7.72 -14.98 -37.26
CA GLU A 23 -7.96 -13.63 -36.72
C GLU A 23 -8.38 -13.57 -35.23
N ASP A 24 -8.46 -14.70 -34.54
CA ASP A 24 -8.79 -14.73 -33.09
C ASP A 24 -7.58 -15.02 -32.17
N LEU A 25 -6.36 -14.99 -32.73
CA LEU A 25 -5.11 -15.29 -32.01
C LEU A 25 -4.31 -14.04 -31.58
N TYR A 26 -4.96 -12.88 -31.49
CA TYR A 26 -4.34 -11.62 -31.05
C TYR A 26 -5.16 -10.84 -30.01
N ARG A 27 -6.05 -11.50 -29.27
CA ARG A 27 -6.58 -11.01 -28.00
C ARG A 27 -5.73 -11.53 -26.83
N GLY A 28 -4.41 -11.37 -26.96
CA GLY A 28 -3.40 -11.90 -26.05
C GLY A 28 -2.86 -10.85 -25.08
N GLU A 29 -2.83 -11.22 -23.79
CA GLU A 29 -2.11 -10.63 -22.65
C GLU A 29 -2.81 -9.56 -21.81
N GLU A 30 -3.63 -8.64 -22.36
CA GLU A 30 -4.34 -7.66 -21.50
C GLU A 30 -5.52 -8.29 -20.73
N GLU A 31 -6.30 -9.18 -21.34
CA GLU A 31 -7.46 -9.81 -20.67
C GLU A 31 -7.06 -10.95 -19.70
N LEU A 32 -5.87 -11.54 -19.86
CA LEU A 32 -5.32 -12.50 -18.90
C LEU A 32 -4.74 -11.82 -17.65
N SER A 33 -4.51 -10.50 -17.71
CA SER A 33 -4.02 -9.70 -16.58
C SER A 33 -5.12 -9.31 -15.57
N ALA A 34 -6.38 -9.27 -16.02
CA ALA A 34 -7.52 -8.86 -15.18
C ALA A 34 -7.83 -9.87 -14.04
N VAL A 35 -7.35 -11.11 -14.15
CA VAL A 35 -7.56 -12.16 -13.14
C VAL A 35 -6.39 -12.25 -12.14
N GLN A 36 -5.27 -11.55 -12.40
CA GLN A 36 -4.10 -11.47 -11.52
C GLN A 36 -4.05 -10.19 -10.65
N ASP A 37 -5.09 -9.35 -10.71
CA ASP A 37 -5.10 -8.01 -10.11
C ASP A 37 -5.55 -7.97 -8.63
N SER A 38 -5.65 -9.12 -7.97
CA SER A 38 -5.91 -9.17 -6.52
C SER A 38 -4.66 -8.91 -5.69
N CYS A 39 -3.48 -9.36 -6.15
CA CYS A 39 -2.27 -9.30 -5.33
C CYS A 39 -1.68 -7.88 -5.29
N SER A 40 -1.46 -7.36 -4.08
CA SER A 40 -0.88 -6.03 -3.89
C SER A 40 0.60 -5.92 -4.29
N LEU A 41 1.26 -7.05 -4.53
CA LEU A 41 2.67 -7.15 -4.92
C LEU A 41 2.85 -8.15 -6.07
N SER A 42 3.49 -7.74 -7.16
CA SER A 42 3.88 -8.68 -8.21
C SER A 42 4.98 -9.65 -7.74
N PRO A 43 5.12 -10.82 -8.38
CA PRO A 43 6.29 -11.68 -8.23
C PRO A 43 7.60 -10.92 -8.47
N ALA A 44 8.69 -11.40 -7.87
CA ALA A 44 10.02 -10.86 -8.15
C ALA A 44 10.40 -11.13 -9.61
N VAL A 45 10.93 -10.11 -10.26
CA VAL A 45 11.47 -10.19 -11.61
C VAL A 45 12.91 -9.70 -11.60
N ASP A 46 13.72 -10.30 -12.46
CA ASP A 46 15.07 -9.81 -12.72
C ASP A 46 15.01 -8.35 -13.21
N ILE A 47 15.89 -7.51 -12.69
CA ILE A 47 15.84 -6.07 -12.98
C ILE A 47 16.22 -5.75 -14.41
N LEU A 48 17.11 -6.52 -15.03
CA LEU A 48 17.54 -6.32 -16.41
C LEU A 48 16.38 -6.68 -17.32
N SER A 49 15.77 -7.85 -17.11
CA SER A 49 14.57 -8.28 -17.84
C SER A 49 13.42 -7.29 -17.68
N TYR A 50 13.23 -6.73 -16.48
CA TYR A 50 12.22 -5.69 -16.26
C TYR A 50 12.56 -4.40 -17.02
N SER A 51 13.82 -3.95 -16.95
CA SER A 51 14.26 -2.72 -17.62
C SER A 51 14.14 -2.79 -19.14
N GLU A 52 14.45 -3.93 -19.75
CA GLU A 52 14.30 -4.15 -21.20
C GLU A 52 12.85 -4.01 -21.65
N ARG A 53 11.89 -4.44 -20.82
CA ARG A 53 10.46 -4.38 -21.13
C ARG A 53 9.89 -2.98 -20.93
N GLU A 54 10.18 -2.35 -19.78
CA GLU A 54 9.52 -1.12 -19.35
C GLU A 54 10.26 0.16 -19.76
N TRP A 55 11.58 0.11 -19.92
CA TRP A 55 12.42 1.26 -20.24
C TRP A 55 12.98 1.13 -21.65
N LYS A 56 12.12 1.31 -22.63
CA LYS A 56 12.50 1.32 -24.04
C LYS A 56 13.27 2.61 -24.36
N GLY A 57 14.60 2.54 -24.44
CA GLY A 57 15.45 3.66 -24.85
C GLY A 57 16.91 3.54 -24.40
N ASN A 58 17.85 4.02 -25.22
CA ASN A 58 19.29 3.88 -24.99
C ASN A 58 19.84 5.03 -24.11
N THR A 59 19.40 5.11 -22.86
CA THR A 59 19.90 6.13 -21.91
C THR A 59 20.84 5.51 -20.88
N ALA A 60 21.95 6.20 -20.60
CA ALA A 60 23.07 5.74 -19.77
C ALA A 60 22.73 5.44 -18.28
N LYS A 61 21.46 5.54 -17.87
CA LYS A 61 21.01 5.38 -16.48
C LYS A 61 20.67 3.95 -16.07
N SER A 62 20.49 3.00 -17.00
CA SER A 62 20.27 1.58 -16.65
C SER A 62 21.49 0.93 -15.99
N ALA A 63 22.68 1.52 -16.16
CA ALA A 63 23.96 0.96 -15.70
C ALA A 63 24.25 1.11 -14.19
N LEU A 64 23.44 1.87 -13.42
CA LEU A 64 23.70 2.13 -11.99
C LEU A 64 22.88 1.28 -11.02
N ILE A 65 22.23 0.24 -11.52
CA ILE A 65 21.35 -0.59 -10.70
C ILE A 65 22.17 -1.70 -10.03
N ARG A 66 22.24 -1.64 -8.70
CA ARG A 66 23.01 -2.59 -7.86
C ARG A 66 22.17 -3.75 -7.31
N PHE A 67 20.92 -3.89 -7.75
CA PHE A 67 20.00 -4.94 -7.31
C PHE A 67 19.78 -5.93 -8.44
N SER A 68 19.63 -7.22 -8.12
CA SER A 68 19.36 -8.24 -9.15
C SER A 68 17.87 -8.41 -9.44
N HIS A 69 17.00 -8.11 -8.48
CA HIS A 69 15.56 -8.33 -8.61
C HIS A 69 14.76 -7.13 -8.09
N LEU A 70 13.58 -6.91 -8.67
CA LEU A 70 12.58 -5.96 -8.17
C LEU A 70 11.21 -6.61 -8.08
N ARG A 71 10.31 -5.95 -7.35
CA ARG A 71 8.89 -6.28 -7.31
C ARG A 71 8.10 -5.01 -7.57
N ARG A 72 7.09 -5.11 -8.45
CA ARG A 72 6.11 -4.04 -8.60
C ARG A 72 5.17 -4.04 -7.40
N VAL A 73 4.98 -2.87 -6.82
CA VAL A 73 3.97 -2.62 -5.79
C VAL A 73 2.73 -2.07 -6.49
N ARG A 74 1.53 -2.47 -6.05
CA ARG A 74 0.27 -1.93 -6.55
C ARG A 74 0.31 -0.40 -6.54
N GLY A 75 0.02 0.21 -7.69
CA GLY A 75 0.05 1.67 -7.91
C GLY A 75 -1.18 2.39 -7.38
N ASP A 76 -1.59 2.09 -6.15
CA ASP A 76 -2.70 2.77 -5.47
C ASP A 76 -2.18 3.85 -4.50
N ASN A 77 -3.13 4.47 -3.79
CA ASN A 77 -2.87 5.51 -2.80
C ASN A 77 -2.20 4.99 -1.50
N TYR A 78 -1.93 3.69 -1.40
CA TYR A 78 -1.18 3.05 -0.33
C TYR A 78 0.24 2.63 -0.73
N CYS A 79 0.64 2.82 -2.00
CA CYS A 79 1.86 2.26 -2.56
C CYS A 79 3.12 2.48 -1.70
N ALA A 80 3.31 3.69 -1.16
CA ALA A 80 4.46 4.04 -0.32
C ALA A 80 4.46 3.31 1.03
N LEU A 81 3.31 3.29 1.72
CA LEU A 81 3.14 2.56 2.99
C LEU A 81 3.33 1.06 2.79
N ARG A 82 2.75 0.52 1.71
CA ARG A 82 2.85 -0.89 1.36
C ARG A 82 4.26 -1.32 1.04
N ALA A 83 4.95 -0.57 0.18
CA ALA A 83 6.34 -0.84 -0.18
C ALA A 83 7.23 -0.86 1.07
N THR A 84 7.04 0.13 1.95
CA THR A 84 7.81 0.25 3.19
C THR A 84 7.52 -0.92 4.13
N LEU A 85 6.25 -1.21 4.41
CA LEU A 85 5.88 -2.28 5.33
C LEU A 85 6.34 -3.66 4.82
N PHE A 86 6.21 -3.92 3.51
CA PHE A 86 6.70 -5.17 2.93
C PHE A 86 8.20 -5.34 3.12
N GLN A 87 9.00 -4.31 2.82
CA GLN A 87 10.45 -4.38 2.99
C GLN A 87 10.83 -4.56 4.45
N VAL A 88 10.19 -3.81 5.34
CA VAL A 88 10.42 -3.90 6.78
C VAL A 88 10.11 -5.30 7.31
N LEU A 89 8.95 -5.87 6.99
CA LEU A 89 8.56 -7.20 7.45
C LEU A 89 9.42 -8.32 6.84
N SER A 90 9.76 -8.21 5.55
CA SER A 90 10.53 -9.24 4.84
C SER A 90 12.00 -9.28 5.25
N GLN A 91 12.53 -8.21 5.85
CA GLN A 91 13.92 -8.10 6.29
C GLN A 91 14.09 -8.14 7.82
N SER A 92 13.02 -7.91 8.58
CA SER A 92 13.08 -7.89 10.04
C SER A 92 13.39 -9.26 10.64
N MET A 93 14.38 -9.30 11.53
CA MET A 93 14.73 -10.50 12.31
C MET A 93 14.17 -10.47 13.74
N GLN A 94 13.63 -9.33 14.17
CA GLN A 94 13.08 -9.13 15.50
C GLN A 94 11.99 -8.06 15.45
N VAL A 95 11.11 -8.07 16.45
CA VAL A 95 10.13 -7.00 16.67
C VAL A 95 10.85 -5.82 17.32
N PRO A 96 10.70 -4.58 16.81
CA PRO A 96 11.36 -3.44 17.42
C PRO A 96 10.81 -3.16 18.83
N GLN A 97 11.66 -2.69 19.74
CA GLN A 97 11.31 -2.49 21.15
C GLN A 97 10.07 -1.60 21.34
N TRP A 98 9.94 -0.55 20.53
CA TRP A 98 8.79 0.36 20.58
C TRP A 98 7.46 -0.32 20.25
N LEU A 99 7.48 -1.39 19.45
CA LEU A 99 6.27 -2.16 19.09
C LEU A 99 5.98 -3.27 20.12
N GLN A 100 6.97 -3.63 20.94
CA GLN A 100 6.78 -4.58 22.05
C GLN A 100 6.14 -3.92 23.28
N ASP A 101 6.27 -2.60 23.42
CA ASP A 101 5.70 -1.84 24.53
C ASP A 101 4.17 -1.76 24.43
N ASP A 102 3.48 -2.47 25.32
CA ASP A 102 2.01 -2.44 25.43
C ASP A 102 1.47 -1.04 25.68
N THR A 103 2.27 -0.15 26.25
CA THR A 103 1.91 1.26 26.44
C THR A 103 1.71 1.93 25.09
N VAL A 104 2.59 1.71 24.12
CA VAL A 104 2.47 2.31 22.78
C VAL A 104 1.20 1.82 22.09
N LEU A 105 0.90 0.52 22.17
CA LEU A 105 -0.27 -0.07 21.51
C LEU A 105 -1.59 0.42 22.11
N THR A 106 -1.64 0.56 23.44
CA THR A 106 -2.89 0.84 24.16
C THR A 106 -3.12 2.33 24.40
N GLN A 107 -2.04 3.11 24.60
CA GLN A 107 -2.12 4.51 24.97
C GLN A 107 -2.08 5.43 23.76
N LEU A 108 -1.40 5.09 22.67
CA LEU A 108 -1.26 6.02 21.55
C LEU A 108 -2.62 6.46 20.96
N PRO A 109 -3.57 5.56 20.63
CA PRO A 109 -4.89 5.98 20.18
C PRO A 109 -5.61 6.85 21.22
N LYS A 110 -5.54 6.46 22.50
CA LYS A 110 -6.23 7.17 23.60
C LYS A 110 -5.64 8.56 23.84
N GLN A 111 -4.33 8.71 23.76
CA GLN A 111 -3.63 9.98 23.93
C GLN A 111 -3.98 10.95 22.80
N LEU A 112 -3.97 10.46 21.55
CA LEU A 112 -4.34 11.28 20.39
C LEU A 112 -5.81 11.72 20.42
N GLU A 113 -6.69 10.87 20.93
CA GLU A 113 -8.09 11.26 21.13
C GLU A 113 -8.24 12.25 22.28
N ALA A 114 -7.62 12.01 23.43
CA ALA A 114 -7.74 12.87 24.61
C ALA A 114 -7.13 14.26 24.42
N GLN A 115 -6.01 14.37 23.69
CA GLN A 115 -5.31 15.65 23.51
C GLN A 115 -5.98 16.54 22.46
N GLU A 116 -6.40 15.95 21.34
CA GLU A 116 -6.77 16.74 20.16
C GLU A 116 -8.05 16.24 19.45
N GLY A 117 -8.74 15.22 19.97
CA GLY A 117 -9.93 14.64 19.34
C GLY A 117 -9.63 14.17 17.91
N LEU A 118 -8.43 13.63 17.70
CA LEU A 118 -7.94 13.29 16.36
C LEU A 118 -8.53 11.99 15.85
N ILE A 119 -8.80 11.03 16.75
CA ILE A 119 -9.23 9.69 16.37
C ILE A 119 -10.71 9.67 15.99
N SER A 120 -11.54 10.53 16.59
CA SER A 120 -12.94 10.70 16.19
C SER A 120 -13.13 11.19 14.74
N GLN A 121 -12.11 11.80 14.14
CA GLN A 121 -12.11 12.27 12.75
C GLN A 121 -11.52 11.24 11.77
N TRP A 122 -11.13 10.07 12.25
CA TRP A 122 -10.50 9.04 11.45
C TRP A 122 -11.47 8.52 10.37
N ARG A 123 -10.95 8.30 9.16
CA ARG A 123 -11.71 7.74 8.05
C ARG A 123 -11.04 6.45 7.59
N PHE A 124 -11.70 5.33 7.85
CA PHE A 124 -11.21 4.03 7.43
C PHE A 124 -11.51 3.74 5.94
N PRO A 125 -10.73 2.87 5.29
CA PRO A 125 -11.06 2.34 3.97
C PRO A 125 -12.45 1.70 3.95
N GLY A 126 -13.20 1.89 2.86
CA GLY A 126 -14.54 1.34 2.68
C GLY A 126 -15.65 2.05 3.46
N GLN A 127 -15.32 3.03 4.32
CA GLN A 127 -16.33 3.82 5.02
C GLN A 127 -16.87 4.96 4.17
N HIS A 128 -18.15 4.86 3.84
CA HIS A 128 -18.89 5.86 3.08
C HIS A 128 -19.61 6.87 3.99
N VAL A 129 -19.97 6.49 5.22
CA VAL A 129 -20.71 7.36 6.17
C VAL A 129 -20.11 7.23 7.59
N PRO A 130 -19.88 8.34 8.32
CA PRO A 130 -19.51 8.29 9.74
C PRO A 130 -20.63 7.65 10.57
N GLY A 131 -20.31 6.63 11.37
CA GLY A 131 -21.27 5.99 12.27
C GLY A 131 -22.10 4.86 11.65
N ASP A 132 -21.65 4.26 10.54
CA ASP A 132 -22.28 3.11 9.87
C ASP A 132 -22.27 1.78 10.66
N GLY A 133 -21.99 1.84 11.97
CA GLY A 133 -21.91 0.67 12.84
C GLY A 133 -20.50 0.10 13.00
N SER A 134 -19.46 0.68 12.38
CA SER A 134 -18.08 0.36 12.76
C SER A 134 -17.85 0.79 14.21
N GLY A 135 -17.35 -0.11 15.06
CA GLY A 135 -17.08 0.19 16.47
C GLY A 135 -16.15 1.40 16.70
N ASP A 136 -15.93 1.75 17.97
CA ASP A 136 -15.08 2.88 18.39
C ASP A 136 -13.76 2.91 17.58
N PRO A 137 -13.48 4.01 16.83
CA PRO A 137 -12.26 4.16 16.05
C PRO A 137 -11.00 3.93 16.88
N THR A 138 -11.03 4.27 18.17
CA THR A 138 -9.93 4.05 19.12
C THR A 138 -9.65 2.56 19.30
N GLU A 139 -10.67 1.76 19.58
CA GLU A 139 -10.53 0.31 19.74
C GLU A 139 -10.20 -0.38 18.41
N ARG A 140 -10.74 0.09 17.28
CA ARG A 140 -10.39 -0.44 15.95
C ARG A 140 -8.91 -0.23 15.64
N LEU A 141 -8.40 0.99 15.85
CA LEU A 141 -6.98 1.30 15.64
C LEU A 141 -6.07 0.53 16.58
N LYS A 142 -6.47 0.34 17.84
CA LYS A 142 -5.77 -0.54 18.77
C LYS A 142 -5.70 -1.97 18.25
N GLY A 143 -6.80 -2.50 17.71
CA GLY A 143 -6.83 -3.81 17.04
C GLY A 143 -5.84 -3.90 15.88
N TYR A 144 -5.74 -2.86 15.05
CA TYR A 144 -4.77 -2.79 13.96
C TYR A 144 -3.31 -2.66 14.45
N MET A 145 -3.06 -1.96 15.54
CA MET A 145 -1.74 -1.94 16.19
C MET A 145 -1.34 -3.32 16.71
N GLU A 146 -2.27 -4.06 17.30
CA GLU A 146 -2.04 -5.45 17.73
C GLU A 146 -1.79 -6.40 16.54
N LEU A 147 -2.55 -6.23 15.45
CA LEU A 147 -2.34 -6.96 14.21
C LEU A 147 -0.92 -6.71 13.67
N LEU A 148 -0.50 -5.44 13.57
CA LEU A 148 0.84 -5.07 13.13
C LEU A 148 1.92 -5.76 13.98
N ARG A 149 1.80 -5.72 15.31
CA ARG A 149 2.74 -6.41 16.23
C ARG A 149 2.78 -7.91 15.97
N LYS A 150 1.62 -8.58 15.94
CA LYS A 150 1.54 -10.05 15.76
C LYS A 150 2.12 -10.47 14.43
N THR A 151 1.82 -9.73 13.37
CA THR A 151 2.32 -10.01 12.02
C THR A 151 3.82 -9.78 11.91
N TRP A 152 4.35 -8.72 12.55
CA TRP A 152 5.79 -8.47 12.62
C TRP A 152 6.53 -9.58 13.38
N GLN A 153 5.98 -10.02 14.51
CA GLN A 153 6.51 -11.14 15.26
C GLN A 153 6.50 -12.43 14.42
N ALA A 154 5.38 -12.76 13.79
CA ALA A 154 5.24 -13.94 12.95
C ALA A 154 6.19 -13.93 11.75
N ALA A 155 6.51 -12.75 11.21
CA ALA A 155 7.52 -12.57 10.17
C ALA A 155 8.94 -12.78 10.72
N ALA A 156 9.27 -12.17 11.87
CA ALA A 156 10.59 -12.29 12.51
C ALA A 156 10.94 -13.74 12.87
N GLU A 157 9.95 -14.52 13.30
CA GLU A 157 10.09 -15.93 13.67
C GLU A 157 10.31 -16.88 12.47
N ARG A 158 10.16 -16.42 11.22
CA ARG A 158 10.40 -17.27 10.04
C ARG A 158 11.88 -17.64 9.90
N PRO A 159 12.19 -18.91 9.60
CA PRO A 159 13.56 -19.34 9.40
C PRO A 159 14.07 -18.86 8.03
N GLY A 160 15.04 -17.94 8.08
CA GLY A 160 15.73 -17.43 6.90
C GLY A 160 14.90 -16.44 6.05
N SER A 161 15.60 -15.80 5.11
CA SER A 161 15.02 -14.73 4.28
C SER A 161 13.94 -15.24 3.32
N ALA A 162 14.10 -16.45 2.76
CA ALA A 162 13.18 -16.98 1.75
C ALA A 162 11.79 -17.28 2.33
N GLU A 163 11.71 -17.87 3.52
CA GLU A 163 10.43 -18.14 4.17
C GLU A 163 9.74 -16.87 4.65
N ARG A 164 10.52 -15.90 5.14
CA ARG A 164 10.00 -14.58 5.51
C ARG A 164 9.40 -13.86 4.30
N GLN A 165 10.07 -13.92 3.16
CA GLN A 165 9.56 -13.34 1.92
C GLN A 165 8.27 -14.01 1.46
N ARG A 166 8.20 -15.35 1.46
CA ARG A 166 6.97 -16.10 1.13
C ARG A 166 5.83 -15.80 2.10
N PHE A 167 6.14 -15.60 3.38
CA PHE A 167 5.16 -15.19 4.38
C PHE A 167 4.58 -13.81 4.03
N CYS A 168 5.44 -12.82 3.77
CA CYS A 168 5.00 -11.50 3.35
C CYS A 168 4.22 -11.54 2.02
N GLU A 169 4.64 -12.32 1.03
CA GLU A 169 3.89 -12.45 -0.23
C GLU A 169 2.43 -12.87 -0.01
N ARG A 170 2.17 -13.82 0.89
CA ARG A 170 0.79 -14.24 1.20
C ARG A 170 0.00 -13.21 1.99
N LEU A 171 0.68 -12.35 2.73
CA LEU A 171 0.07 -11.31 3.55
C LEU A 171 -0.40 -10.12 2.70
N PHE A 172 0.36 -9.77 1.66
CA PHE A 172 0.11 -8.59 0.84
C PHE A 172 -0.78 -8.90 -0.37
N GLN A 173 -2.04 -9.22 -0.08
CA GLN A 173 -3.07 -9.58 -1.08
C GLN A 173 -4.19 -8.52 -1.20
N GLY A 174 -4.05 -7.36 -0.56
CA GLY A 174 -5.02 -6.27 -0.64
C GLY A 174 -6.24 -6.46 0.27
N GLU A 175 -6.19 -7.47 1.14
CA GLU A 175 -7.27 -7.86 2.05
C GLU A 175 -7.30 -7.00 3.33
N GLU A 176 -8.33 -7.22 4.16
CA GLU A 176 -8.57 -6.44 5.38
C GLU A 176 -7.36 -6.38 6.32
N GLU A 177 -6.62 -7.47 6.48
CA GLU A 177 -5.43 -7.50 7.34
C GLU A 177 -4.33 -6.57 6.83
N GLU A 178 -4.09 -6.56 5.51
CA GLU A 178 -3.12 -5.65 4.88
C GLU A 178 -3.54 -4.20 5.14
N LEU A 179 -4.79 -3.86 4.80
CA LEU A 179 -5.32 -2.51 4.99
C LEU A 179 -5.27 -2.06 6.45
N GLY A 180 -5.60 -2.96 7.39
CA GLY A 180 -5.50 -2.71 8.82
C GLY A 180 -4.09 -2.34 9.26
N MET A 181 -3.06 -3.06 8.80
CA MET A 181 -1.68 -2.72 9.11
C MET A 181 -1.25 -1.38 8.49
N LEU A 182 -1.76 -1.02 7.30
CA LEU A 182 -1.48 0.28 6.68
C LEU A 182 -2.12 1.43 7.48
N GLU A 183 -3.31 1.22 8.05
CA GLU A 183 -3.94 2.16 8.99
C GLU A 183 -3.15 2.28 10.31
N ALA A 184 -2.58 1.18 10.82
CA ALA A 184 -1.69 1.23 11.97
C ALA A 184 -0.42 2.07 11.70
N LEU A 185 0.14 1.98 10.48
CA LEU A 185 1.26 2.83 10.06
C LEU A 185 0.86 4.32 10.03
N LYS A 186 -0.33 4.65 9.52
CA LYS A 186 -0.86 6.02 9.56
C LYS A 186 -0.98 6.50 11.01
N LEU A 187 -1.48 5.68 11.93
CA LEU A 187 -1.59 6.05 13.34
C LEU A 187 -0.22 6.35 13.96
N LEU A 188 0.78 5.51 13.68
CA LEU A 188 2.16 5.74 14.13
C LEU A 188 2.74 7.04 13.58
N MET A 189 2.47 7.35 12.31
CA MET A 189 2.88 8.63 11.70
C MET A 189 2.21 9.81 12.41
N LEU A 190 0.91 9.75 12.69
CA LEU A 190 0.20 10.80 13.41
C LEU A 190 0.75 10.99 14.83
N GLY A 191 0.99 9.89 15.55
CA GLY A 191 1.62 9.91 16.87
C GLY A 191 2.97 10.61 16.86
N ARG A 192 3.82 10.24 15.90
CA ARG A 192 5.14 10.85 15.72
C ARG A 192 5.03 12.34 15.35
N ALA A 193 4.06 12.70 14.52
CA ALA A 193 3.81 14.09 14.14
C ALA A 193 3.38 14.93 15.36
N ALA A 194 2.47 14.42 16.18
CA ALA A 194 2.03 15.08 17.41
C ALA A 194 3.16 15.27 18.42
N GLU A 195 3.98 14.23 18.63
CA GLU A 195 5.15 14.30 19.52
C GLU A 195 6.15 15.37 19.03
N LEU A 196 6.53 15.32 17.75
CA LEU A 196 7.49 16.26 17.18
C LEU A 196 6.96 17.69 17.17
N HIS A 197 5.68 17.89 16.87
CA HIS A 197 5.04 19.19 16.95
C HIS A 197 5.03 19.75 18.37
N GLY A 198 4.71 18.93 19.39
CA GLY A 198 4.77 19.35 20.80
C GLY A 198 6.17 19.78 21.21
N ARG A 199 7.21 19.04 20.79
CA ARG A 199 8.62 19.42 21.01
C ARG A 199 8.99 20.72 20.31
N MET A 200 8.56 20.88 19.05
CA MET A 200 8.76 22.09 18.25
C MET A 200 8.13 23.31 18.94
N GLN A 201 6.90 23.20 19.45
CA GLN A 201 6.22 24.26 20.20
C GLN A 201 6.91 24.58 21.55
N ALA A 202 7.50 23.58 22.19
CA ALA A 202 8.29 23.75 23.41
C ALA A 202 9.68 24.35 23.16
N GLY A 203 10.02 24.73 21.92
CA GLY A 203 11.33 25.26 21.55
C GLY A 203 12.46 24.23 21.65
N GLN A 204 12.12 22.94 21.66
CA GLN A 204 13.09 21.86 21.69
C GLN A 204 13.61 21.54 20.28
N ASP A 205 14.77 20.90 20.23
CA ASP A 205 15.34 20.46 18.96
C ASP A 205 14.47 19.38 18.29
N VAL A 206 14.23 19.56 17.00
CA VAL A 206 13.45 18.65 16.15
C VAL A 206 14.09 18.55 14.77
N PRO A 207 13.94 17.41 14.08
CA PRO A 207 14.49 17.25 12.73
C PRO A 207 13.96 18.30 11.75
N LEU A 208 14.78 18.70 10.77
CA LEU A 208 14.42 19.72 9.77
C LEU A 208 13.09 19.43 9.06
N PHE A 209 12.82 18.16 8.72
CA PHE A 209 11.58 17.80 8.03
C PHE A 209 10.33 18.13 8.87
N CYS A 210 10.43 18.16 10.21
CA CYS A 210 9.33 18.54 11.09
C CYS A 210 8.92 19.99 10.84
N TRP A 211 9.90 20.90 10.73
CA TRP A 211 9.65 22.30 10.37
C TRP A 211 9.01 22.42 8.99
N LEU A 212 9.49 21.66 8.02
CA LEU A 212 8.93 21.66 6.66
C LEU A 212 7.50 21.10 6.63
N LEU A 213 7.21 20.06 7.42
CA LEU A 213 5.89 19.44 7.52
C LEU A 213 4.86 20.45 8.02
N PHE A 214 5.19 21.15 9.11
CA PHE A 214 4.29 22.10 9.80
C PHE A 214 4.35 23.54 9.27
N ALA A 215 5.28 23.87 8.37
CA ALA A 215 5.30 25.17 7.68
C ALA A 215 4.26 25.26 6.55
N ARG A 216 3.69 24.14 6.11
CA ARG A 216 2.64 24.12 5.06
C ARG A 216 1.33 24.67 5.62
N ASP A 217 0.68 25.55 4.88
CA ASP A 217 -0.63 26.15 5.26
C ASP A 217 -1.70 25.09 5.56
N SER A 218 -1.68 23.97 4.84
CA SER A 218 -2.62 22.87 5.00
C SER A 218 -2.22 21.87 6.10
N SER A 219 -1.09 22.06 6.79
CA SER A 219 -0.54 21.08 7.75
C SER A 219 0.11 21.78 8.96
N VAL A 220 -0.36 22.97 9.36
CA VAL A 220 0.23 23.76 10.46
C VAL A 220 0.26 23.11 11.84
N CYS A 221 -0.53 22.06 12.08
CA CYS A 221 -0.57 21.31 13.33
C CYS A 221 -0.99 19.85 13.08
N PRO A 222 -0.88 18.93 14.05
CA PRO A 222 -1.25 17.53 13.88
C PRO A 222 -2.69 17.33 13.42
N ARG A 223 -3.63 18.16 13.91
CA ARG A 223 -5.02 18.17 13.45
C ARG A 223 -5.16 18.49 11.96
N SER A 224 -4.53 19.55 11.47
CA SER A 224 -4.63 19.91 10.05
C SER A 224 -3.86 18.93 9.16
N PHE A 225 -2.74 18.40 9.65
CA PHE A 225 -2.04 17.29 9.00
C PHE A 225 -2.96 16.07 8.81
N LEU A 226 -3.66 15.64 9.86
CA LEU A 226 -4.63 14.56 9.75
C LEU A 226 -5.76 14.91 8.77
N SER A 227 -6.38 16.08 8.95
CA SER A 227 -7.61 16.44 8.24
C SER A 227 -7.42 16.71 6.76
N ASN A 228 -6.21 17.09 6.34
CA ASN A 228 -5.95 17.55 4.97
C ASN A 228 -4.97 16.65 4.21
N HIS A 229 -4.21 15.79 4.91
CA HIS A 229 -3.19 14.93 4.28
C HIS A 229 -3.41 13.48 4.66
N LEU A 230 -3.13 13.10 5.92
CA LEU A 230 -3.04 11.70 6.32
C LEU A 230 -4.35 10.93 6.13
N ARG A 231 -5.51 11.57 6.32
CA ARG A 231 -6.82 10.93 6.08
C ARG A 231 -7.03 10.52 4.62
N HIS A 232 -6.37 11.19 3.67
CA HIS A 232 -6.53 10.97 2.24
C HIS A 232 -5.61 9.86 1.74
N VAL A 233 -4.58 9.51 2.52
CA VAL A 233 -3.66 8.41 2.25
C VAL A 233 -4.44 7.12 2.16
N GLY A 234 -4.35 6.48 0.99
CA GLY A 234 -5.09 5.27 0.67
C GLY A 234 -6.50 5.46 0.11
N LEU A 235 -6.99 6.70 0.05
CA LEU A 235 -8.30 7.04 -0.52
C LEU A 235 -8.14 7.83 -1.81
N SER A 236 -7.65 9.07 -1.71
CA SER A 236 -7.56 10.02 -2.82
C SER A 236 -6.14 10.54 -3.08
N ALA A 237 -5.17 10.22 -2.21
CA ALA A 237 -3.79 10.65 -2.35
C ALA A 237 -2.82 9.60 -1.78
N GLY A 238 -1.56 9.61 -2.27
CA GLY A 238 -0.45 8.90 -1.64
C GLY A 238 0.30 9.80 -0.64
N LEU A 239 1.39 9.28 -0.08
CA LEU A 239 2.29 10.08 0.78
C LEU A 239 3.10 11.09 -0.05
N GLU A 240 3.21 12.31 0.45
CA GLU A 240 4.14 13.31 -0.07
C GLU A 240 5.59 13.04 0.37
N GLN A 241 6.54 13.69 -0.29
CA GLN A 241 7.97 13.51 -0.01
C GLN A 241 8.33 13.83 1.44
N VAL A 242 7.78 14.90 2.03
CA VAL A 242 8.04 15.26 3.43
C VAL A 242 7.45 14.22 4.41
N GLU A 243 6.35 13.57 4.02
CA GLU A 243 5.66 12.57 4.83
C GLU A 243 6.37 11.21 4.81
N MET A 244 7.16 10.94 3.77
CA MET A 244 8.08 9.79 3.74
C MET A 244 9.14 9.86 4.85
N PHE A 245 9.62 11.06 5.20
CA PHE A 245 10.51 11.22 6.36
C PHE A 245 9.77 10.90 7.67
N LEU A 246 8.53 11.38 7.80
CA LEU A 246 7.70 11.08 8.96
C LEU A 246 7.46 9.57 9.10
N LEU A 247 7.20 8.85 8.00
CA LEU A 247 7.08 7.40 7.98
C LEU A 247 8.36 6.71 8.49
N GLY A 248 9.52 7.13 8.01
CA GLY A 248 10.81 6.61 8.48
C GLY A 248 11.03 6.83 9.98
N TYR A 249 10.70 8.03 10.48
CA TYR A 249 10.78 8.35 11.91
C TYR A 249 9.76 7.58 12.75
N ALA A 250 8.55 7.38 12.24
CA ALA A 250 7.50 6.62 12.92
C ALA A 250 7.92 5.15 13.13
N LEU A 251 8.56 4.55 12.13
CA LEU A 251 9.03 3.16 12.17
C LEU A 251 10.43 3.00 12.76
N GLN A 252 11.17 4.09 13.00
CA GLN A 252 12.60 4.08 13.33
C GLN A 252 13.44 3.31 12.28
N HIS A 253 13.10 3.50 11.00
CA HIS A 253 13.77 2.88 9.87
C HIS A 253 14.32 3.94 8.91
N THR A 254 15.49 3.64 8.31
CA THR A 254 16.01 4.45 7.20
C THR A 254 15.37 3.97 5.90
N ILE A 255 14.59 4.83 5.26
CA ILE A 255 13.99 4.55 3.95
C ILE A 255 14.92 5.12 2.88
N GLN A 256 15.46 4.24 2.05
CA GLN A 256 16.25 4.64 0.87
C GLN A 256 15.36 4.51 -0.38
N SER A 257 15.09 5.62 -1.06
CA SER A 257 14.39 5.61 -2.34
C SER A 257 15.33 6.02 -3.48
N GLY A 258 15.23 5.30 -4.61
CA GLY A 258 15.87 5.68 -5.86
C GLY A 258 14.87 6.40 -6.76
N THR A 259 15.09 7.68 -7.05
CA THR A 259 14.27 8.41 -8.02
C THR A 259 14.84 8.22 -9.42
N PHE A 260 14.16 7.42 -10.23
CA PHE A 260 14.47 7.27 -11.65
C PHE A 260 13.69 8.32 -12.45
N MET A 261 14.27 9.49 -12.64
CA MET A 261 13.70 10.50 -13.53
C MET A 261 13.81 10.01 -14.98
N PRO A 262 12.69 9.86 -15.73
CA PRO A 262 12.76 9.77 -17.17
C PRO A 262 13.37 11.08 -17.68
N THR A 263 14.46 11.01 -18.42
CA THR A 263 14.98 12.19 -19.10
C THR A 263 13.94 12.67 -20.10
N PRO A 264 13.64 13.99 -20.20
CA PRO A 264 12.86 14.51 -21.31
C PRO A 264 13.48 14.01 -22.61
N GLY A 265 12.65 13.46 -23.50
CA GLY A 265 13.09 12.81 -24.73
C GLY A 265 14.05 13.70 -25.54
N GLY A 266 15.13 13.08 -26.03
CA GLY A 266 15.96 13.63 -27.10
C GLY A 266 15.41 13.25 -28.46
#